data_AF-A0A933FYT3-F1
#
_entry.id   AF-A0A933FYT3-F1
#
_cell.length_a   1.000
_cell.length_b   1.000
_cell.length_c   1.000
_cell.angle_alpha   90.00
_cell.angle_beta   90.00
_cell.angle_gamma   90.00
#
_symmetry.space_group_name_H-M   'P 1'
#
loop_
_entity.id
_entity.type
_entity.pdbx_description
1 polymer ?
#
loop_
_entity_poly.entity_id
_entity_poly.type
_entity_poly.pdbx_seq_one_letter_code
_entity_poly.pdbx_strand_id
1 'polypeptide(L)'
;MAQHQLYLIILAVIVIGLAIIYGIGLFRNSSISFNKDNIMNDLKSVAGYAYGYKLLPIPLGGGGRYYTGYTLPSKFTNNENATYSLLTSPNSITFTAVSKLGYGTITAVLDSSGVLSHFIFTGDFE
;
A
#
# COMPACT_ATOMS: atom_id res chain seq x y z
N MET A 1 51.39 9.68 -23.25
CA MET A 1 50.93 8.99 -22.01
C MET A 1 49.97 9.84 -21.18
N ALA A 2 50.30 11.09 -20.82
CA ALA A 2 49.43 11.95 -20.00
C ALA A 2 48.03 12.22 -20.58
N GLN A 3 47.90 12.44 -21.90
CA GLN A 3 46.61 12.66 -22.55
C GLN A 3 45.70 11.42 -22.54
N HIS A 4 46.26 10.21 -22.60
CA HIS A 4 45.48 8.98 -22.53
C HIS A 4 44.95 8.72 -21.11
N GLN A 5 45.76 9.04 -20.09
CA GLN A 5 45.32 8.97 -18.69
C GLN A 5 44.18 9.96 -18.39
N LEU A 6 44.22 11.15 -18.98
CA LEU A 6 43.15 12.14 -18.81
C LEU A 6 41.81 11.61 -19.33
N TYR A 7 41.78 10.97 -20.51
CA TYR A 7 40.54 10.37 -21.04
C TYR A 7 39.98 9.26 -20.16
N LEU A 8 40.85 8.39 -19.62
CA LEU A 8 40.42 7.29 -18.75
C LEU A 8 39.81 7.80 -17.43
N ILE A 9 40.37 8.86 -16.85
CA ILE A 9 39.83 9.47 -15.63
C ILE A 9 38.45 10.08 -15.90
N ILE A 10 38.30 10.82 -17.00
CA ILE A 10 37.02 11.43 -17.38
C ILE A 10 35.96 10.35 -17.57
N LEU A 11 36.29 9.26 -18.27
CA LEU A 11 35.38 8.15 -18.50
C LEU A 11 34.96 7.48 -17.19
N ALA A 12 35.90 7.24 -16.27
CA ALA A 12 35.61 6.65 -14.97
C ALA A 12 34.65 7.52 -14.14
N VAL A 13 34.86 8.84 -14.11
CA VAL A 13 34.00 9.78 -13.36
C VAL A 13 32.58 9.84 -13.95
N ILE A 14 32.45 9.83 -15.29
CA ILE A 14 31.13 9.81 -15.94
C ILE A 14 30.35 8.55 -15.56
N VAL A 15 31.00 7.38 -15.57
CA VAL A 15 30.35 6.12 -15.22
C VAL A 15 29.89 6.12 -13.75
N ILE A 16 30.73 6.60 -12.83
CA ILE A 16 30.37 6.70 -11.40
C ILE A 16 29.20 7.66 -11.20
N GLY A 17 29.21 8.81 -11.88
CA GLY A 17 28.12 9.79 -11.79
C GLY A 17 26.77 9.22 -12.21
N LEU A 18 26.74 8.47 -13.32
CA LEU A 18 25.52 7.77 -13.77
C LEU A 18 25.10 6.69 -12.79
N ALA A 19 26.04 5.88 -12.29
CA ALA A 19 25.73 4.78 -11.36
C ALA A 19 25.04 5.28 -10.08
N ILE A 20 25.45 6.44 -9.54
CA ILE A 20 24.83 7.02 -8.33
C ILE A 20 23.37 7.42 -8.59
N ILE A 21 23.11 8.10 -9.72
CA ILE A 21 21.76 8.57 -10.06
C ILE A 21 20.82 7.38 -10.26
N TYR A 22 21.26 6.35 -10.99
CA TYR A 22 20.49 5.12 -11.17
C TYR A 22 20.30 4.37 -9.85
N GLY A 23 21.32 4.28 -9.01
CA GLY A 23 21.24 3.63 -7.70
C GLY A 23 20.20 4.26 -6.78
N ILE A 24 20.15 5.60 -6.73
CA ILE A 24 19.14 6.34 -5.96
C ILE A 24 17.73 6.08 -6.52
N GLY A 25 17.59 6.08 -7.85
CA GLY A 25 16.32 5.78 -8.51
C GLY A 25 15.78 4.40 -8.14
N LEU A 26 16.63 3.37 -8.20
CA LEU A 26 16.27 2.00 -7.82
C LEU A 26 15.88 1.89 -6.34
N PHE A 27 16.60 2.56 -5.45
CA PHE A 27 16.28 2.57 -4.03
C PHE A 27 14.91 3.22 -3.76
N ARG A 28 14.63 4.36 -4.41
CA ARG A 28 13.33 5.03 -4.30
C ARG A 28 12.19 4.15 -4.80
N ASN A 29 12.33 3.55 -5.98
CA ASN A 29 11.32 2.66 -6.56
C ASN A 29 11.09 1.43 -5.67
N SER A 30 12.16 0.87 -5.10
CA SER A 30 12.06 -0.26 -4.16
C SER A 30 11.31 0.13 -2.89
N SER A 31 11.57 1.33 -2.34
CA SER A 31 10.87 1.86 -1.16
C SER A 31 9.37 2.06 -1.42
N ILE A 32 9.03 2.61 -2.59
CA ILE A 32 7.64 2.81 -3.01
C ILE A 32 6.92 1.45 -3.14
N SER A 33 7.52 0.50 -3.84
CA SER A 33 6.94 -0.85 -4.02
C SER A 33 6.75 -1.55 -2.67
N PHE A 34 7.76 -1.50 -1.78
CA PHE A 34 7.68 -2.13 -0.47
C PHE A 34 6.56 -1.54 0.38
N ASN A 35 6.39 -0.21 0.38
CA ASN A 35 5.29 0.43 1.09
C ASN A 35 3.93 0.03 0.48
N LYS A 36 3.81 0.02 -0.86
CA LYS A 36 2.61 -0.43 -1.57
C LYS A 36 2.22 -1.87 -1.20
N ASP A 37 3.19 -2.78 -1.17
CA ASP A 37 2.98 -4.19 -0.84
C ASP A 37 2.58 -4.38 0.62
N ASN A 38 3.18 -3.64 1.54
CA ASN A 38 2.79 -3.65 2.95
C ASN A 38 1.35 -3.16 3.13
N ILE A 39 0.97 -2.04 2.50
CA ILE A 39 -0.39 -1.51 2.57
C ILE A 39 -1.38 -2.52 1.98
N MET A 40 -1.03 -3.15 0.87
CA MET A 40 -1.85 -4.19 0.25
C MET A 40 -2.05 -5.39 1.18
N ASN A 41 -1.00 -5.80 1.90
CA ASN A 41 -1.08 -6.90 2.87
C ASN A 41 -1.96 -6.55 4.08
N ASP A 42 -1.86 -5.31 4.57
CA ASP A 42 -2.73 -4.81 5.64
C ASP A 42 -4.19 -4.79 5.19
N LEU A 43 -4.48 -4.27 3.98
CA LEU A 43 -5.83 -4.25 3.42
C LEU A 43 -6.42 -5.66 3.28
N LYS A 44 -5.63 -6.64 2.83
CA LYS A 44 -6.06 -8.05 2.78
C LYS A 44 -6.37 -8.60 4.17
N SER A 45 -5.55 -8.29 5.16
CA SER A 45 -5.76 -8.73 6.54
C SER A 45 -7.05 -8.14 7.12
N VAL A 46 -7.25 -6.83 6.96
CA VAL A 46 -8.45 -6.11 7.40
C VAL A 46 -9.71 -6.61 6.69
N ALA A 47 -9.61 -6.89 5.39
CA ALA A 47 -10.71 -7.47 4.62
C ALA A 47 -11.13 -8.85 5.14
N GLY A 48 -10.15 -9.69 5.52
CA GLY A 48 -10.43 -10.97 6.17
C GLY A 48 -11.19 -10.83 7.48
N TYR A 49 -10.80 -9.89 8.34
CA TYR A 49 -11.53 -9.60 9.59
C TYR A 49 -12.94 -9.07 9.33
N ALA A 50 -13.10 -8.17 8.35
CA ALA A 50 -14.40 -7.64 7.97
C ALA A 50 -15.34 -8.74 7.45
N TYR A 51 -14.84 -9.65 6.61
CA TYR A 51 -15.61 -10.78 6.12
C TYR A 51 -16.00 -11.75 7.26
N GLY A 52 -15.07 -12.01 8.18
CA GLY A 52 -15.35 -12.78 9.39
C GLY A 52 -16.47 -12.16 10.22
N TYR A 53 -16.43 -10.84 10.44
CA TYR A 53 -17.50 -10.10 11.14
C TYR A 53 -18.86 -10.30 10.47
N LYS A 54 -18.92 -10.23 9.13
CA LYS A 54 -20.16 -10.44 8.38
C LYS A 54 -20.73 -11.86 8.54
N LEU A 55 -19.87 -12.88 8.61
CA LEU A 55 -20.30 -14.28 8.76
C LEU A 55 -20.83 -14.58 10.17
N LEU A 56 -20.34 -13.87 11.18
CA LEU A 56 -20.78 -14.03 12.56
C LEU A 56 -22.22 -13.52 12.74
N PRO A 57 -23.08 -14.28 13.45
CA PRO A 57 -24.44 -13.84 13.75
C PRO A 57 -24.42 -12.75 14.83
N ILE A 58 -25.43 -11.88 14.81
CA ILE A 58 -25.57 -10.71 15.70
C ILE A 58 -25.44 -11.07 17.20
N PRO A 59 -26.01 -12.18 17.71
CA PRO A 59 -25.89 -12.55 19.12
C PRO A 59 -24.45 -12.84 19.58
N LEU A 60 -23.52 -13.11 18.65
CA LEU A 60 -22.10 -13.34 18.91
C LEU A 60 -21.24 -12.09 18.63
N GLY A 61 -21.86 -10.92 18.45
CA GLY A 61 -21.17 -9.67 18.15
C GLY A 61 -20.74 -9.52 16.68
N GLY A 62 -21.34 -10.29 15.77
CA GLY A 62 -21.13 -10.17 14.33
C GLY A 62 -22.10 -9.22 13.61
N GLY A 63 -21.97 -9.16 12.29
CA GLY A 63 -22.74 -8.29 11.41
C GLY A 63 -24.02 -8.90 10.86
N GLY A 64 -24.32 -10.18 11.14
CA GLY A 64 -25.58 -10.81 10.74
C GLY A 64 -25.80 -10.81 9.22
N ARG A 65 -24.75 -11.12 8.46
CA ARG A 65 -24.69 -11.05 6.98
C ARG A 65 -24.58 -9.64 6.39
N TYR A 66 -24.39 -8.62 7.22
CA TYR A 66 -24.10 -7.26 6.78
C TYR A 66 -22.74 -6.78 7.33
N TYR A 67 -22.15 -5.78 6.68
CA TYR A 67 -20.94 -5.11 7.18
C TYR A 67 -21.26 -3.87 8.04
N THR A 68 -22.55 -3.56 8.21
CA THR A 68 -23.00 -2.42 9.01
C THR A 68 -22.47 -2.53 10.43
N GLY A 69 -21.80 -1.48 10.92
CA GLY A 69 -21.23 -1.45 12.27
C GLY A 69 -19.84 -2.06 12.41
N TYR A 70 -19.24 -2.59 11.33
CA TYR A 70 -17.84 -2.99 11.35
C TYR A 70 -16.93 -1.77 11.57
N THR A 71 -16.03 -1.88 12.54
CA THR A 71 -15.01 -0.87 12.85
C THR A 71 -13.62 -1.46 12.63
N LEU A 72 -12.70 -0.61 12.15
CA LEU A 72 -11.31 -1.04 12.00
C LEU A 72 -10.70 -1.28 13.40
N PRO A 73 -9.97 -2.38 13.60
CA PRO A 73 -9.16 -2.54 14.80
C PRO A 73 -8.13 -1.40 14.89
N SER A 74 -7.89 -0.89 16.10
CA SER A 74 -6.99 0.26 16.34
C SER A 74 -5.58 0.08 15.77
N LYS A 75 -5.10 -1.17 15.71
CA LYS A 75 -3.81 -1.55 15.10
C LYS A 75 -3.72 -1.25 13.62
N PHE A 76 -4.85 -1.24 12.91
CA PHE A 76 -4.92 -0.95 11.49
C PHE A 76 -5.37 0.48 11.21
N THR A 77 -5.86 1.26 12.19
CA THR A 77 -6.26 2.65 11.93
C THR A 77 -5.07 3.52 11.53
N ASN A 78 -3.93 3.31 12.21
CA ASN A 78 -2.68 3.97 11.89
C ASN A 78 -1.53 2.99 12.09
N ASN A 79 -0.70 2.81 11.08
CA ASN A 79 0.56 2.10 11.23
C ASN A 79 1.72 2.92 10.65
N GLU A 80 2.90 2.30 10.57
CA GLU A 80 4.10 2.92 10.04
C GLU A 80 4.01 3.19 8.52
N ASN A 81 3.20 2.39 7.82
CA ASN A 81 3.06 2.44 6.36
C ASN A 81 2.01 3.45 5.89
N ALA A 82 0.85 3.49 6.55
CA ALA A 82 -0.33 4.25 6.14
C ALA A 82 -1.33 4.53 7.27
N THR A 83 -2.20 5.50 7.01
CA THR A 83 -3.44 5.75 7.77
C THR A 83 -4.60 5.14 6.99
N TYR A 84 -5.42 4.34 7.67
CA TYR A 84 -6.51 3.61 7.05
C TYR A 84 -7.86 4.16 7.50
N SER A 85 -8.75 4.31 6.54
CA SER A 85 -10.15 4.70 6.74
C SER A 85 -11.06 3.70 6.03
N LEU A 86 -12.27 3.55 6.56
CA LEU A 86 -13.30 2.68 5.99
C LEU A 86 -14.57 3.48 5.75
N LEU A 87 -15.27 3.13 4.68
CA LEU A 87 -16.65 3.49 4.46
C LEU A 87 -17.47 2.21 4.35
N THR A 88 -18.36 2.00 5.32
CA THR A 88 -19.22 0.81 5.37
C THR A 88 -20.53 1.05 4.64
N SER A 89 -20.92 0.03 3.87
CA SER A 89 -22.24 -0.14 3.25
C SER A 89 -22.76 -1.53 3.66
N PRO A 90 -24.07 -1.80 3.64
CA PRO A 90 -24.60 -3.10 4.09
C PRO A 90 -23.94 -4.31 3.41
N ASN A 91 -23.60 -4.18 2.12
CA ASN A 91 -23.10 -5.27 1.30
C ASN A 91 -21.65 -5.08 0.82
N SER A 92 -21.00 -3.96 1.14
CA SER A 92 -19.62 -3.70 0.74
C SER A 92 -18.89 -2.79 1.72
N ILE A 93 -17.56 -2.85 1.74
CA ILE A 93 -16.73 -1.89 2.48
C ILE A 93 -15.71 -1.30 1.52
N THR A 94 -15.63 0.02 1.46
CA THR A 94 -14.55 0.71 0.76
C THR A 94 -13.47 1.04 1.78
N PHE A 95 -12.28 0.49 1.58
CA PHE A 95 -11.09 0.80 2.36
C PHE A 95 -10.25 1.82 1.61
N THR A 96 -9.82 2.86 2.32
CA THR A 96 -8.92 3.89 1.78
C THR A 96 -7.70 3.97 2.69
N ALA A 97 -6.53 3.67 2.14
CA ALA A 97 -5.24 3.72 2.82
C ALA A 97 -4.39 4.84 2.23
N VAL A 98 -4.02 5.83 3.06
CA VAL A 98 -3.17 6.94 2.66
C VAL A 98 -1.76 6.70 3.20
N SER A 99 -0.76 6.61 2.31
CA SER A 99 0.63 6.37 2.70
C SER A 99 1.14 7.49 3.59
N LYS A 100 1.75 7.10 4.72
CA LYS A 100 2.36 8.07 5.66
C LYS A 100 3.64 8.68 5.10
N LEU A 101 4.28 7.99 4.17
CA LEU A 101 5.49 8.45 3.47
C LEU A 101 5.16 9.40 2.31
N GLY A 102 3.88 9.65 2.04
CA GLY A 102 3.43 10.58 1.00
C GLY A 102 3.48 10.02 -0.43
N TYR A 103 3.72 8.71 -0.60
CA TYR A 103 3.79 8.09 -1.92
C TYR A 103 2.43 8.03 -2.63
N GLY A 104 1.31 8.02 -1.91
CA GLY A 104 -0.01 7.98 -2.54
C GLY A 104 -1.10 7.35 -1.70
N THR A 105 -2.22 7.04 -2.36
CA THR A 105 -3.39 6.43 -1.74
C THR A 105 -3.77 5.15 -2.46
N ILE A 106 -4.18 4.14 -1.70
CA ILE A 106 -4.72 2.88 -2.20
C ILE A 106 -6.17 2.77 -1.73
N THR A 107 -7.10 2.73 -2.67
CA THR A 107 -8.51 2.46 -2.39
C THR A 107 -8.84 1.06 -2.87
N ALA A 108 -9.56 0.29 -2.06
CA ALA A 108 -10.02 -1.06 -2.40
C ALA A 108 -11.44 -1.28 -1.90
N VAL A 109 -12.23 -2.05 -2.66
CA VAL A 109 -13.63 -2.34 -2.31
C VAL A 109 -13.77 -3.83 -2.00
N LEU A 110 -14.14 -4.13 -0.75
CA LEU A 110 -14.57 -5.46 -0.34
C LEU A 110 -16.02 -5.65 -0.71
N ASP A 111 -16.29 -6.66 -1.53
CA ASP A 111 -17.64 -6.98 -1.97
C ASP A 111 -18.42 -7.83 -0.94
N SER A 112 -19.63 -8.23 -1.32
CA SER A 112 -20.48 -9.07 -0.49
C SER A 112 -20.00 -10.52 -0.39
N SER A 113 -19.13 -10.97 -1.29
CA SER A 113 -18.61 -12.33 -1.33
C SER A 113 -17.32 -12.50 -0.51
N GLY A 114 -16.72 -11.40 -0.07
CA GLY A 114 -15.46 -11.39 0.68
C GLY A 114 -14.23 -11.18 -0.22
N VAL A 115 -14.44 -10.83 -1.49
CA VAL A 115 -13.40 -10.54 -2.45
C VAL A 115 -13.04 -9.06 -2.38
N LEU A 116 -11.75 -8.79 -2.16
CA LEU A 116 -11.19 -7.44 -2.26
C LEU A 116 -10.93 -7.14 -3.74
N SER A 117 -11.61 -6.12 -4.27
CA SER A 117 -11.64 -5.77 -5.69
C SER A 117 -11.48 -4.25 -5.89
N HIS A 118 -11.41 -3.81 -7.15
CA HIS A 118 -11.36 -2.38 -7.51
C HIS A 118 -10.23 -1.62 -6.80
N PHE A 119 -9.00 -2.10 -6.97
CA PHE A 119 -7.83 -1.39 -6.49
C PHE A 119 -7.57 -0.15 -7.33
N ILE A 120 -7.67 1.02 -6.71
CA ILE A 120 -7.33 2.30 -7.31
C ILE A 120 -6.08 2.80 -6.60
N PHE A 121 -5.04 3.05 -7.36
CA PHE A 121 -3.79 3.63 -6.89
C PHE A 121 -3.72 5.07 -7.37
N THR A 122 -3.16 5.95 -6.55
CA THR A 122 -2.89 7.34 -6.92
C THR A 122 -1.48 7.73 -6.47
N GLY A 123 -0.89 8.73 -7.14
CA GLY A 123 0.44 9.25 -6.80
C GLY A 123 1.57 8.36 -7.34
N ASP A 124 2.64 8.20 -6.56
CA ASP A 124 3.81 7.37 -6.90
C ASP A 124 3.48 5.86 -6.94
N PHE A 125 2.27 5.46 -6.57
CA PHE A 125 1.81 4.07 -6.66
C PHE A 125 1.21 3.68 -8.02
N GLU A 126 1.01 4.65 -8.93
CA GLU A 126 0.53 4.43 -10.30
C GLU A 126 1.54 3.67 -11.17
#